data_AF-A0A0W0FJ19-F1
#
_entry.id   AF-A0A0W0FJ19-F1
#
_cell.length_a   1.000
_cell.length_b   1.000
_cell.length_c   1.000
_cell.angle_alpha   90.00
_cell.angle_beta   90.00
_cell.angle_gamma   90.00
#
_symmetry.space_group_name_H-M   'P 1'
#
loop_
_entity.id
_entity.type
_entity.pdbx_description
1 polymer ?
#
loop_
_entity_poly.entity_id
_entity_poly.type
_entity_poly.pdbx_seq_one_letter_code
_entity_poly.pdbx_strand_id
1 'polypeptide(L)'
;MSTHKTFVLIDANGRPNTDTTFSLTVAKVDMKNVEEVAQVLKNHGNEVVVSAIGGDALDAQQRTLADAAKKAGVRLFIPSEFGIPTGGVSLTPNAHPGSLLVQKDQFAEYLRKNGLPWTRFFVSDIF
;
A
#
# COMPACT_ATOMS: atom_id res chain seq x y z
N MET A 1 13.28 26.00 -9.54
CA MET A 1 13.30 24.79 -8.68
C MET A 1 11.87 24.50 -8.29
N SER A 2 11.24 23.52 -8.94
CA SER A 2 9.79 23.30 -8.85
C SER A 2 9.51 22.10 -7.97
N THR A 3 9.14 22.34 -6.72
CA THR A 3 8.67 21.35 -5.73
C THR A 3 7.24 20.91 -6.06
N HIS A 4 7.09 20.07 -7.08
CA HIS A 4 5.85 19.30 -7.23
C HIS A 4 6.03 17.99 -6.48
N LYS A 5 5.29 17.83 -5.38
CA LYS A 5 5.11 16.52 -4.75
C LYS A 5 4.17 15.74 -5.66
N THR A 6 4.73 14.85 -6.46
CA THR A 6 3.95 13.98 -7.35
C THR A 6 3.20 12.97 -6.49
N PHE A 7 1.87 13.01 -6.55
CA PHE A 7 1.04 11.92 -6.06
C PHE A 7 0.80 10.98 -7.25
N VAL A 8 1.30 9.74 -7.15
CA VAL A 8 0.99 8.70 -8.13
C VAL A 8 -0.12 7.84 -7.56
N LEU A 9 -1.28 7.84 -8.22
CA LEU A 9 -2.32 6.86 -7.96
C LEU A 9 -2.01 5.61 -8.77
N ILE A 10 -1.69 4.52 -8.07
CA ILE A 10 -1.55 3.19 -8.65
C ILE A 10 -2.89 2.48 -8.44
N ASP A 11 -3.71 2.44 -9.48
CA ASP A 11 -5.01 1.78 -9.49
C ASP A 11 -4.89 0.37 -10.09
N ALA A 12 -5.39 -0.65 -9.38
CA ALA A 12 -5.43 -2.03 -9.84
C ALA A 12 -6.63 -2.34 -10.77
N ASN A 13 -7.66 -1.46 -10.85
CA ASN A 13 -8.94 -1.71 -11.50
C ASN A 13 -9.46 -0.60 -12.43
N GLY A 14 -8.58 0.27 -12.91
CA GLY A 14 -8.74 1.07 -14.12
C GLY A 14 -10.06 1.85 -14.29
N ARG A 15 -10.43 2.72 -13.35
CA ARG A 15 -11.44 3.75 -13.63
C ARG A 15 -10.99 5.12 -13.14
N PRO A 16 -10.24 5.89 -13.96
CA PRO A 16 -9.92 7.26 -13.62
C PRO A 16 -11.20 8.10 -13.59
N ASN A 17 -11.55 8.65 -12.42
CA ASN A 17 -12.47 9.77 -12.37
C ASN A 17 -11.70 10.99 -12.88
N THR A 18 -12.03 11.46 -14.08
CA THR A 18 -11.26 12.49 -14.81
C THR A 18 -11.54 13.92 -14.34
N ASP A 19 -12.42 14.11 -13.36
CA ASP A 19 -12.73 15.44 -12.84
C ASP A 19 -11.80 15.79 -11.67
N THR A 20 -10.58 16.24 -11.97
CA THR A 20 -9.69 16.81 -10.94
C THR A 20 -8.90 18.00 -11.47
N THR A 21 -9.00 19.13 -10.75
CA THR A 21 -8.20 20.36 -10.91
C THR A 21 -6.73 20.20 -10.51
N PHE A 22 -6.21 18.97 -10.48
CA PHE A 22 -4.86 18.62 -10.04
C PHE A 22 -4.12 17.87 -11.15
N SER A 23 -2.84 18.16 -11.33
CA SER A 23 -1.98 17.35 -12.20
C SER A 23 -1.69 16.01 -11.52
N LEU A 24 -2.43 14.98 -11.93
CA LEU A 24 -2.25 13.61 -11.48
C LEU A 24 -1.47 12.81 -12.53
N THR A 25 -0.43 12.10 -12.09
CA THR A 25 0.23 11.10 -12.92
C THR A 25 -0.35 9.73 -12.62
N VAL A 26 -0.95 9.10 -13.64
CA VAL A 26 -1.46 7.73 -13.55
C VAL A 26 -0.46 6.80 -14.24
N ALA A 27 0.02 5.80 -13.52
CA ALA A 27 0.87 4.75 -14.06
C ALA A 27 0.12 3.42 -14.06
N LYS A 28 0.00 2.81 -15.24
CA LYS A 28 -0.52 1.45 -15.37
C LYS A 28 0.65 0.48 -15.23
N VAL A 29 0.53 -0.45 -14.29
CA VAL A 29 1.56 -1.44 -13.97
C VAL A 29 0.94 -2.81 -13.73
N ASP A 30 1.68 -3.89 -13.97
CA ASP A 30 1.29 -5.20 -13.46
C ASP A 30 1.62 -5.29 -11.96
N MET A 31 0.58 -5.37 -11.11
CA MET A 31 0.71 -5.49 -9.66
C MET A 31 1.26 -6.85 -9.19
N LYS A 32 1.65 -7.74 -10.11
CA LYS A 32 2.45 -8.94 -9.83
C LYS A 32 3.95 -8.72 -10.09
N ASN A 33 4.32 -7.64 -10.79
CA ASN A 33 5.67 -7.36 -11.22
C ASN A 33 6.35 -6.30 -10.33
N VAL A 34 7.10 -6.77 -9.33
CA VAL A 34 7.84 -5.91 -8.39
C VAL A 34 8.77 -4.92 -9.12
N GLU A 35 9.42 -5.34 -10.21
CA GLU A 35 10.38 -4.50 -10.94
C GLU A 35 9.71 -3.33 -11.65
N GLU A 36 8.60 -3.61 -12.32
CA GLU A 36 7.82 -2.59 -13.03
C GLU A 36 7.29 -1.53 -12.06
N VAL A 37 6.69 -1.97 -10.95
CA VAL A 37 6.21 -1.06 -9.90
C VAL A 37 7.37 -0.25 -9.31
N ALA A 38 8.50 -0.89 -8.98
CA ALA A 38 9.66 -0.21 -8.42
C ALA A 38 10.25 0.82 -9.39
N GLN A 39 10.29 0.51 -10.70
CA GLN A 39 10.80 1.42 -11.72
C GLN A 39 9.92 2.66 -11.84
N VAL A 40 8.59 2.50 -11.82
CA VAL A 40 7.64 3.62 -11.81
C VAL A 40 7.85 4.48 -10.57
N LEU A 41 7.94 3.86 -9.39
CA LEU A 41 8.17 4.60 -8.14
C LEU A 41 9.48 5.41 -8.17
N LYS A 42 10.56 4.84 -8.71
CA LYS A 42 11.84 5.53 -8.90
C LYS A 42 11.75 6.67 -9.92
N ASN A 43 11.15 6.42 -11.09
CA ASN A 43 11.05 7.39 -12.18
C ASN A 43 10.32 8.67 -11.75
N HIS A 44 9.36 8.54 -10.84
CA HIS A 44 8.60 9.66 -10.31
C HIS A 44 9.16 10.22 -8.98
N GLY A 45 10.24 9.66 -8.46
CA GLY A 45 10.86 10.12 -7.21
C GLY A 45 9.93 9.99 -6.01
N ASN A 46 9.10 8.95 -5.96
CA ASN A 46 8.10 8.79 -4.91
C ASN A 46 8.76 8.49 -3.55
N GLU A 47 8.63 9.41 -2.61
CA GLU A 47 9.16 9.26 -1.25
C GLU A 47 8.19 8.55 -0.30
N VAL A 48 6.89 8.58 -0.60
CA VAL A 48 5.83 7.98 0.21
C VAL A 48 4.93 7.13 -0.68
N VAL A 49 4.56 5.95 -0.20
CA VAL A 49 3.57 5.08 -0.87
C VAL A 49 2.40 4.87 0.06
N VAL A 50 1.20 5.18 -0.43
CA VAL A 50 -0.07 4.91 0.25
C VAL A 50 -0.79 3.81 -0.50
N SER A 51 -0.97 2.66 0.14
CA SER A 51 -1.72 1.53 -0.39
C SER A 51 -3.18 1.65 -0.01
N ALA A 52 -4.06 1.71 -1.01
CA ALA A 52 -5.51 1.61 -0.85
C ALA A 52 -6.06 0.30 -1.49
N ILE A 53 -5.23 -0.73 -1.58
CA ILE A 53 -5.62 -2.05 -2.10
C ILE A 53 -6.65 -2.67 -1.15
N GLY A 54 -7.74 -3.23 -1.71
CA GLY A 54 -8.80 -3.87 -0.94
C GLY A 54 -9.20 -5.24 -1.50
N GLY A 55 -10.11 -5.91 -0.81
CA GLY A 55 -10.68 -7.20 -1.23
C GLY A 55 -9.65 -8.34 -1.29
N ASP A 56 -9.87 -9.29 -2.18
CA ASP A 56 -9.08 -10.52 -2.31
C ASP A 56 -7.62 -10.27 -2.75
N ALA A 57 -7.35 -9.09 -3.30
CA ALA A 57 -6.02 -8.68 -3.74
C ALA A 57 -5.10 -8.24 -2.58
N LEU A 58 -5.65 -8.10 -1.37
CA LEU A 58 -4.99 -7.44 -0.24
C LEU A 58 -3.64 -8.06 0.11
N ASP A 59 -3.51 -9.39 0.24
CA ASP A 59 -2.24 -9.97 0.68
C ASP A 59 -1.19 -9.93 -0.45
N ALA A 60 -1.50 -10.48 -1.63
CA ALA A 60 -0.55 -10.63 -2.72
C ALA A 60 -0.07 -9.27 -3.28
N GLN A 61 -0.99 -8.38 -3.67
CA GLN A 61 -0.61 -7.12 -4.31
C GLN A 61 0.04 -6.14 -3.34
N GLN A 62 -0.35 -6.17 -2.06
CA GLN A 62 0.25 -5.29 -1.06
C GLN A 62 1.67 -5.71 -0.70
N ARG A 63 1.99 -7.01 -0.71
CA ARG A 63 3.37 -7.50 -0.62
C ARG A 63 4.20 -7.04 -1.82
N THR A 64 3.70 -7.22 -3.04
CA THR A 64 4.38 -6.71 -4.24
C THR A 64 4.64 -5.20 -4.16
N LEU A 65 3.65 -4.42 -3.71
CA LEU A 65 3.80 -2.98 -3.58
C LEU A 65 4.82 -2.58 -2.51
N ALA A 66 4.88 -3.29 -1.38
CA ALA A 66 5.87 -3.05 -0.34
C ALA A 66 7.30 -3.44 -0.76
N ASP A 67 7.47 -4.59 -1.42
CA ASP A 67 8.77 -5.00 -1.98
C ASP A 67 9.24 -3.98 -3.03
N ALA A 68 8.34 -3.53 -3.89
CA ALA A 68 8.63 -2.50 -4.88
C ALA A 68 8.99 -1.15 -4.25
N ALA A 69 8.25 -0.73 -3.22
CA ALA A 69 8.53 0.50 -2.47
C ALA A 69 9.91 0.45 -1.81
N LYS A 70 10.24 -0.66 -1.16
CA LYS A 70 11.58 -0.89 -0.59
C LYS A 70 12.66 -0.83 -1.66
N LYS A 71 12.46 -1.52 -2.79
CA LYS A 71 13.39 -1.51 -3.92
C LYS A 71 13.55 -0.13 -4.55
N ALA A 72 12.50 0.68 -4.51
CA ALA A 72 12.48 2.06 -5.00
C ALA A 72 13.16 3.06 -4.08
N GLY A 73 13.47 2.70 -2.83
CA GLY A 73 14.02 3.62 -1.84
C GLY A 73 12.97 4.55 -1.23
N VAL A 74 11.70 4.12 -1.21
CA VAL A 74 10.60 4.84 -0.54
C VAL A 74 10.92 5.02 0.95
N ARG A 75 10.61 6.21 1.47
CA ARG A 75 10.94 6.63 2.84
C ARG A 75 9.81 6.35 3.83
N LEU A 76 8.58 6.15 3.37
CA LEU A 76 7.44 5.78 4.19
C LEU A 76 6.42 4.96 3.38
N PHE A 77 6.04 3.81 3.91
CA PHE A 77 4.97 2.97 3.38
C PHE A 77 3.74 2.99 4.29
N ILE A 78 2.57 3.24 3.72
CA ILE A 78 1.30 3.23 4.43
C ILE A 78 0.47 2.08 3.86
N PRO A 79 0.29 0.98 4.61
CA PRO A 79 -0.55 -0.14 4.17
C PRO A 79 -2.04 0.24 4.20
N SER A 80 -2.84 -0.57 3.52
CA SER A 80 -4.30 -0.46 3.48
C SER A 80 -4.90 -0.86 4.83
N GLU A 81 -4.95 0.10 5.76
CA GLU A 81 -5.30 -0.11 7.17
C GLU A 81 -6.44 0.74 7.70
N PHE A 82 -7.13 1.45 6.82
CA PHE A 82 -8.08 2.54 7.11
C PHE A 82 -9.42 2.15 7.78
N GLY A 83 -9.40 1.19 8.72
CA GLY A 83 -10.53 0.79 9.55
C GLY A 83 -10.10 0.63 11.01
N ILE A 84 -10.53 -0.47 11.63
CA ILE A 84 -10.28 -0.76 13.04
C ILE A 84 -8.83 -1.18 13.33
N PRO A 85 -8.34 -1.00 14.56
CA PRO A 85 -7.04 -1.51 14.97
C PRO A 85 -6.91 -3.03 14.76
N THR A 86 -5.86 -3.45 14.05
CA THR A 86 -5.60 -4.87 13.73
C THR A 86 -4.45 -5.48 14.53
N GLY A 87 -3.73 -4.67 15.32
CA GLY A 87 -2.55 -5.10 16.06
C GLY A 87 -2.86 -6.24 17.03
N GLY A 88 -2.19 -7.38 16.84
CA GLY A 88 -2.33 -8.56 17.70
C GLY A 88 -3.56 -9.43 17.42
N VAL A 89 -4.39 -9.08 16.42
CA VAL A 89 -5.56 -9.90 16.04
C VAL A 89 -5.13 -11.32 15.63
N SER A 90 -3.94 -11.48 15.04
CA SER A 90 -3.41 -12.78 14.65
C SER A 90 -3.05 -13.70 15.83
N LEU A 91 -2.98 -13.16 17.05
CA LEU A 91 -2.64 -13.90 18.28
C LEU A 91 -3.88 -14.28 19.11
N THR A 92 -5.08 -13.92 18.66
CA THR A 92 -6.32 -14.19 19.39
C THR A 92 -6.73 -15.68 19.26
N PRO A 93 -7.38 -16.27 20.28
CA PRO A 93 -7.79 -17.68 20.24
C PRO A 93 -8.71 -18.05 19.07
N ASN A 94 -9.43 -17.07 18.52
CA ASN A 94 -10.36 -17.18 17.40
C ASN A 94 -9.80 -16.62 16.08
N ALA A 95 -8.49 -16.40 15.97
CA ALA A 95 -7.85 -15.91 14.76
C ALA A 95 -8.04 -16.91 13.60
N HIS A 96 -8.75 -16.49 12.55
CA HIS A 96 -8.90 -17.25 11.33
C HIS A 96 -7.89 -16.77 10.28
N PRO A 97 -7.02 -17.62 9.71
CA PRO A 97 -6.00 -17.20 8.74
C PRO A 97 -6.56 -16.50 7.49
N GLY A 98 -7.78 -16.85 7.08
CA GLY A 98 -8.48 -16.20 5.97
C GLY A 98 -9.12 -14.84 6.33
N SER A 99 -9.13 -14.43 7.60
CA SER A 99 -9.68 -13.13 8.00
C SER A 99 -8.81 -11.98 7.49
N LEU A 100 -9.43 -10.96 6.90
CA LEU A 100 -8.74 -9.75 6.47
C LEU A 100 -8.01 -9.07 7.63
N LEU A 101 -8.57 -9.11 8.85
CA LEU A 101 -7.94 -8.51 10.03
C LEU A 101 -6.66 -9.25 10.41
N VAL A 102 -6.65 -10.58 10.30
CA VAL A 102 -5.45 -11.40 10.56
C VAL A 102 -4.39 -11.16 9.48
N GLN A 103 -4.79 -11.09 8.21
CA GLN A 103 -3.87 -10.79 7.11
C GLN A 103 -3.20 -9.42 7.28
N LYS A 104 -3.96 -8.40 7.70
CA LYS A 104 -3.46 -7.05 7.98
C LYS A 104 -2.42 -7.01 9.10
N ASP A 105 -2.69 -7.74 10.19
CA ASP A 105 -1.74 -7.86 11.30
C ASP A 105 -0.45 -8.59 10.87
N GLN A 106 -0.59 -9.71 10.16
CA GLN A 106 0.54 -10.46 9.61
C GLN A 106 1.35 -9.66 8.59
N PHE A 107 0.70 -8.80 7.81
CA PHE A 107 1.38 -7.91 6.87
C PHE A 107 2.27 -6.90 7.59
N ALA A 108 1.83 -6.38 8.73
CA ALA A 108 2.67 -5.48 9.51
C ALA A 108 3.88 -6.19 10.13
N GLU A 109 3.75 -7.45 10.53
CA GLU A 109 4.90 -8.28 10.92
C GLU A 109 5.87 -8.50 9.75
N TYR A 110 5.34 -8.66 8.53
CA TYR A 110 6.16 -8.72 7.32
C TYR A 110 6.90 -7.40 7.06
N LEU A 111 6.24 -6.24 7.18
CA LEU A 111 6.90 -4.93 7.06
C LEU A 111 7.96 -4.71 8.15
N ARG A 112 7.68 -5.13 9.38
CA ARG A 112 8.66 -5.07 10.48
C ARG A 112 9.92 -5.89 10.16
N LYS A 113 9.75 -7.10 9.61
CA LYS A 113 10.86 -7.98 9.21
C LYS A 113 11.62 -7.46 7.99
N ASN A 114 10.93 -6.81 7.05
CA ASN A 114 11.54 -6.32 5.83
C ASN A 114 12.31 -4.99 6.03
N GLY A 115 12.05 -4.24 7.10
CA GLY A 115 12.77 -3.01 7.44
C GLY A 115 12.41 -1.78 6.61
N LEU A 116 11.34 -1.83 5.82
CA LEU A 116 10.75 -0.66 5.15
C LEU A 116 10.10 0.23 6.22
N PRO A 117 10.41 1.53 6.33
CA PRO A 117 9.71 2.40 7.27
C PRO A 117 8.21 2.46 6.95
N TRP A 118 7.35 2.24 7.94
CA TRP A 118 5.90 2.17 7.74
C TRP A 118 5.11 2.79 8.89
N THR A 119 3.87 3.17 8.61
CA THR A 119 2.89 3.57 9.63
C THR A 119 1.50 3.09 9.27
N ARG A 120 0.70 2.68 10.26
CA ARG A 120 -0.71 2.32 10.07
C ARG A 120 -1.59 3.49 10.45
N PHE A 121 -2.67 3.69 9.70
CA PHE A 121 -3.71 4.68 10.00
C PHE A 121 -5.01 3.95 10.29
N PHE A 122 -5.45 4.01 11.55
CA PHE A 122 -6.76 3.54 11.99
C PHE A 122 -7.67 4.75 12.07
N VAL A 123 -8.64 4.84 11.15
CA VAL A 123 -9.40 6.10 10.91
C VAL A 123 -10.91 5.94 11.04
N SER A 124 -11.41 4.74 11.38
CA SER A 124 -12.85 4.51 11.54
C SER A 124 -13.14 3.21 12.29
N ASP A 125 -14.34 3.14 12.91
CA ASP A 125 -15.19 1.95 12.87
C ASP A 125 -16.12 2.15 11.65
N ILE A 126 -15.85 1.54 10.49
CA ILE A 126 -16.91 1.48 9.46
C ILE A 126 -17.82 0.34 9.91
N PHE A 127 -19.02 0.73 10.36
CA PHE A 127 -20.10 -0.05 10.96
C PHE A 127 -20.30 -1.46 10.40
#